data_AF-A0A3S2CXF4-F1
#
_entry.id   AF-A0A3S2CXF4-F1
#
_cell.length_a   1.000
_cell.length_b   1.000
_cell.length_c   1.000
_cell.angle_alpha   90.00
_cell.angle_beta   90.00
_cell.angle_gamma   90.00
#
_symmetry.space_group_name_H-M   'P 1'
#
loop_
_entity.id
_entity.type
_entity.pdbx_description
1 polymer ?
#
loop_
_entity_poly.entity_id
_entity_poly.type
_entity_poly.pdbx_seq_one_letter_code
_entity_poly.pdbx_strand_id
1 'polypeptide(L)'
;PFSLNGDVDTAILDAEGQIVWSNQTGNAPSAVTWPGEAASASASLSLTPEMPGRESAIKFEGPWALKRLLDKAAVTGDGSNMQARFVIGGRDVTYALQTGSGSNPFFLPALSGFSCPKAF
;
A
#
# COMPACT_ATOMS: atom_id res chain seq x y z
N PRO A 1 -8.34 6.79 3.94
CA PRO A 1 -7.64 7.49 2.84
C PRO A 1 -7.58 8.98 3.09
N PHE A 2 -6.55 9.63 2.57
CA PHE A 2 -6.45 11.08 2.56
C PHE A 2 -7.17 11.69 1.34
N SER A 3 -7.11 11.04 0.18
CA SER A 3 -7.88 11.42 -1.01
C SER A 3 -8.16 10.23 -1.92
N LEU A 4 -9.29 10.25 -2.63
CA LEU A 4 -9.63 9.33 -3.72
C LEU A 4 -9.97 10.17 -4.96
N ASN A 5 -9.60 9.68 -6.13
CA ASN A 5 -10.05 10.24 -7.41
C ASN A 5 -11.58 10.12 -7.56
N GLY A 6 -12.25 11.10 -8.18
CA GLY A 6 -13.72 11.12 -8.33
C GLY A 6 -14.31 9.95 -9.11
N ASP A 7 -13.52 9.28 -9.95
CA ASP A 7 -13.92 8.09 -10.71
C ASP A 7 -13.68 6.76 -9.96
N VAL A 8 -13.37 6.82 -8.66
CA VAL A 8 -13.19 5.66 -7.77
C VAL A 8 -14.20 5.72 -6.64
N ASP A 9 -15.16 4.81 -6.61
CA ASP A 9 -16.12 4.71 -5.50
C ASP A 9 -15.46 4.14 -4.25
N THR A 10 -14.71 3.06 -4.44
CA THR A 10 -14.06 2.31 -3.36
C THR A 10 -12.64 1.89 -3.77
N ALA A 11 -11.71 2.02 -2.84
CA ALA A 11 -10.39 1.39 -2.91
C ALA A 11 -10.28 0.29 -1.84
N ILE A 12 -9.66 -0.83 -2.19
CA ILE A 12 -9.49 -1.98 -1.31
C ILE A 12 -8.00 -2.29 -1.26
N LEU A 13 -7.38 -2.01 -0.12
CA LEU A 13 -5.99 -2.38 0.14
C LEU A 13 -6.00 -3.66 0.97
N ASP A 14 -5.42 -4.74 0.44
CA ASP A 14 -5.14 -5.97 1.17
C ASP A 14 -3.63 -6.03 1.43
N ALA A 15 -3.24 -6.16 2.69
CA ALA A 15 -1.86 -6.42 3.10
C ALA A 15 -1.83 -7.66 4.00
N GLU A 16 -1.33 -8.77 3.48
CA GLU A 16 -1.24 -10.06 4.20
C GLU A 16 -2.58 -10.55 4.77
N GLY A 17 -3.70 -10.26 4.09
CA GLY A 17 -5.06 -10.58 4.54
C GLY A 17 -5.70 -9.51 5.42
N GLN A 18 -4.97 -8.44 5.77
CA GLN A 18 -5.52 -7.27 6.45
C GLN A 18 -6.12 -6.32 5.41
N ILE A 19 -7.45 -6.31 5.32
CA ILE A 19 -8.19 -5.51 4.32
C ILE A 19 -8.56 -4.15 4.89
N VAL A 20 -8.17 -3.10 4.19
CA VAL A 20 -8.51 -1.70 4.46
C VAL A 20 -9.44 -1.19 3.37
N TRP A 21 -10.70 -0.99 3.76
CA TRP A 21 -11.74 -0.42 2.90
C TRP A 21 -11.67 1.09 2.90
N SER A 22 -11.85 1.67 1.72
CA SER A 22 -11.63 3.08 1.49
C SER A 22 -12.67 3.64 0.54
N ASN A 23 -13.45 4.61 0.98
CA ASN A 23 -14.52 5.23 0.20
C ASN A 23 -14.24 6.72 -0.02
N GLN A 24 -15.02 7.36 -0.90
CA GLN A 24 -15.00 8.81 -1.14
C GLN A 24 -15.13 9.65 0.15
N THR A 25 -15.92 9.18 1.13
CA THR A 25 -16.17 9.86 2.41
C THR A 25 -16.18 8.89 3.57
N GLY A 26 -15.73 9.33 4.76
CA GLY A 26 -15.91 8.59 6.00
C GLY A 26 -14.92 7.45 6.23
N ASN A 27 -13.66 7.63 5.84
CA ASN A 27 -12.63 6.62 6.03
C ASN A 27 -12.15 6.53 7.49
N ALA A 28 -12.16 5.33 8.07
CA ALA A 28 -11.55 5.07 9.36
C ALA A 28 -10.05 4.74 9.21
N PRO A 29 -9.18 5.15 10.16
CA PRO A 29 -7.82 4.63 10.24
C PRO A 29 -7.83 3.11 10.43
N SER A 30 -6.87 2.41 9.83
CA SER A 30 -6.70 0.97 10.01
C SER A 30 -5.24 0.69 10.31
N ALA A 31 -4.99 -0.16 11.32
CA ALA A 31 -3.65 -0.61 11.65
C ALA A 31 -3.30 -1.83 10.80
N VAL A 32 -2.17 -1.76 10.11
CA VAL A 32 -1.57 -2.86 9.36
C VAL A 32 -0.27 -3.22 10.06
N THR A 33 -0.09 -4.50 10.36
CA THR A 33 1.10 -5.02 11.02
C THR A 33 1.96 -5.68 9.97
N TRP A 34 3.16 -5.14 9.73
CA TRP A 34 4.12 -5.68 8.79
C TRP A 34 5.53 -5.59 9.39
N PRO A 35 6.42 -6.58 9.18
CA PRO A 35 6.18 -7.85 8.47
C PRO A 35 5.31 -8.81 9.29
N GLY A 36 4.31 -9.43 8.65
CA GLY A 36 3.52 -10.50 9.25
C GLY A 36 4.31 -11.82 9.35
N GLU A 37 3.77 -12.78 10.13
CA GLU A 37 4.35 -14.13 10.27
C GLU A 37 4.11 -15.03 9.04
N ALA A 38 3.41 -14.54 8.01
CA ALA A 38 2.95 -15.33 6.89
C ALA A 38 4.05 -15.54 5.82
N ALA A 39 4.49 -16.79 5.64
CA ALA A 39 5.39 -17.19 4.55
C ALA A 39 4.81 -16.91 3.14
N SER A 40 3.48 -16.80 3.04
CA SER A 40 2.70 -16.49 1.84
C SER A 40 2.11 -15.08 1.88
N ALA A 41 2.90 -14.11 2.34
CA ALA A 41 2.53 -12.70 2.31
C ALA A 41 2.10 -12.26 0.90
N SER A 42 1.03 -11.50 0.80
CA SER A 42 0.60 -10.87 -0.46
C SER A 42 0.11 -9.46 -0.16
N ALA A 43 0.14 -8.59 -1.16
CA ALA A 43 -0.37 -7.24 -1.01
C ALA A 43 -1.03 -6.81 -2.32
N SER A 44 -2.24 -6.27 -2.23
CA SER A 44 -2.97 -5.79 -3.39
C SER A 44 -3.70 -4.50 -3.10
N LEU A 45 -3.88 -3.71 -4.14
CA LEU A 45 -4.70 -2.51 -4.12
C LEU A 45 -5.60 -2.55 -5.34
N SER A 46 -6.91 -2.53 -5.13
CA SER A 46 -7.91 -2.45 -6.20
C SER A 46 -8.80 -1.23 -6.06
N LEU A 47 -9.28 -0.74 -7.20
CA LEU A 47 -10.15 0.41 -7.36
C LEU A 47 -11.44 -0.05 -8.04
N THR A 48 -12.57 0.31 -7.43
CA THR A 48 -13.91 0.05 -7.93
C THR A 48 -14.56 1.37 -8.35
N PRO A 49 -15.27 1.44 -9.48
CA PRO A 49 -15.54 0.35 -10.43
C PRO A 49 -14.32 0.02 -11.31
N GLU A 50 -14.27 -1.21 -11.82
CA GLU A 50 -13.30 -1.56 -12.86
C GLU A 50 -13.66 -0.82 -14.16
N MET A 51 -12.64 -0.24 -14.80
CA MET A 51 -12.83 0.45 -16.08
C MET A 51 -12.35 -0.41 -17.27
N PRO A 52 -13.17 -0.57 -18.32
CA PRO A 52 -12.75 -1.25 -19.54
C PRO A 52 -11.50 -0.61 -20.15
N GLY A 53 -10.52 -1.44 -20.50
CA GLY A 53 -9.28 -0.99 -21.15
C GLY A 53 -8.27 -0.30 -20.22
N ARG A 54 -8.46 -0.36 -18.89
CA ARG A 54 -7.53 0.20 -17.91
C ARG A 54 -7.32 -0.76 -16.75
N GLU A 55 -6.11 -0.79 -16.21
CA GLU A 55 -5.86 -1.49 -14.95
C GLU A 55 -6.65 -0.83 -13.83
N SER A 56 -7.26 -1.65 -12.98
CA SER A 56 -8.00 -1.19 -11.80
C SER A 56 -7.47 -1.84 -10.52
N ALA A 57 -6.48 -2.72 -10.63
CA ALA A 57 -5.83 -3.35 -9.48
C ALA A 57 -4.35 -3.59 -9.74
N ILE A 58 -3.57 -3.58 -8.66
CA ILE A 58 -2.18 -4.02 -8.63
C ILE A 58 -2.04 -5.05 -7.50
N LYS A 59 -1.32 -6.14 -7.76
CA LYS A 59 -1.10 -7.21 -6.79
C LYS A 59 0.34 -7.68 -6.82
N PHE A 60 0.88 -7.96 -5.64
CA PHE A 60 2.18 -8.56 -5.43
C PHE A 60 2.07 -9.74 -4.47
N GLU A 61 2.96 -10.70 -4.63
CA GLU A 61 3.04 -11.91 -3.81
C GLU A 61 4.47 -12.08 -3.29
N GLY A 62 4.58 -12.81 -2.17
CA GLY A 62 5.82 -13.09 -1.46
C GLY A 62 6.06 -12.18 -0.24
N PRO A 63 7.07 -12.49 0.59
CA PRO A 63 7.36 -11.82 1.88
C PRO A 63 7.56 -10.29 1.78
N TRP A 64 7.82 -9.77 0.58
CA TRP A 64 8.04 -8.34 0.30
C TRP A 64 6.91 -7.71 -0.54
N ALA A 65 5.75 -8.35 -0.64
CA ALA A 65 4.65 -7.87 -1.45
C ALA A 65 4.20 -6.45 -1.07
N LEU A 66 4.05 -6.16 0.22
CA LEU A 66 3.63 -4.83 0.69
C LEU A 66 4.67 -3.75 0.36
N LYS A 67 5.96 -4.06 0.49
CA LYS A 67 7.02 -3.13 0.11
C LYS A 67 7.00 -2.85 -1.39
N ARG A 68 6.88 -3.89 -2.22
CA ARG A 68 6.77 -3.75 -3.69
C ARG A 68 5.52 -2.97 -4.09
N LEU A 69 4.43 -3.12 -3.36
CA LEU A 69 3.22 -2.33 -3.52
C LEU A 69 3.53 -0.85 -3.23
N LEU A 70 4.11 -0.54 -2.07
CA LEU A 70 4.49 0.83 -1.68
C LEU A 70 5.51 1.46 -2.62
N ASP A 71 6.41 0.69 -3.24
CA ASP A 71 7.34 1.18 -4.27
C ASP A 71 6.64 1.65 -5.55
N LYS A 72 5.37 1.27 -5.77
CA LYS A 72 4.52 1.82 -6.83
C LYS A 72 3.84 3.14 -6.43
N ALA A 73 3.87 3.51 -5.16
CA ALA A 73 3.32 4.77 -4.70
C ALA A 73 4.33 5.91 -4.85
N ALA A 74 3.85 7.07 -5.28
CA ALA A 74 4.55 8.32 -5.06
C ALA A 74 4.36 8.72 -3.59
N VAL A 75 5.44 8.64 -2.82
CA VAL A 75 5.41 8.92 -1.38
C VAL A 75 5.91 10.34 -1.12
N THR A 76 5.17 11.07 -0.29
CA THR A 76 5.51 12.43 0.15
C THR A 76 5.38 12.54 1.67
N GLY A 77 6.21 13.37 2.29
CA GLY A 77 6.23 13.60 3.74
C GLY A 77 7.50 13.08 4.44
N ASP A 78 7.67 13.50 5.68
CA ASP A 78 8.82 13.21 6.53
C ASP A 78 8.40 12.63 7.89
N GLY A 79 9.19 11.68 8.41
CA GLY A 79 8.99 11.13 9.75
C GLY A 79 7.69 10.30 9.89
N SER A 80 6.76 10.80 10.71
CA SER A 80 5.58 10.06 11.21
C SER A 80 4.30 10.27 10.41
N ASN A 81 4.24 11.26 9.52
CA ASN A 81 3.07 11.57 8.70
C ASN A 81 3.43 11.52 7.22
N MET A 82 3.35 10.33 6.64
CA MET A 82 3.64 10.14 5.21
C MET A 82 2.35 9.95 4.42
N GLN A 83 2.38 10.32 3.15
CA GLN A 83 1.30 10.11 2.21
C GLN A 83 1.79 9.27 1.05
N ALA A 84 1.18 8.12 0.83
CA ALA A 84 1.46 7.23 -0.30
C ALA A 84 0.35 7.39 -1.34
N ARG A 85 0.67 7.97 -2.48
CA ARG A 85 -0.24 8.14 -3.62
C ARG A 85 -0.01 7.07 -4.66
N PHE A 86 -1.00 6.24 -4.91
CA PHE A 86 -0.98 5.22 -5.95
C PHE A 86 -1.71 5.74 -7.19
N VAL A 87 -1.19 5.41 -8.37
CA VAL A 87 -1.86 5.68 -9.65
C VAL A 87 -2.08 4.36 -10.38
N ILE A 88 -3.33 3.99 -10.64
CA ILE A 88 -3.74 2.75 -11.30
C ILE A 88 -4.73 3.11 -12.41
N GLY A 89 -4.39 2.79 -13.66
CA GLY A 89 -5.25 3.10 -14.81
C GLY A 89 -5.56 4.59 -14.97
N GLY A 90 -4.65 5.48 -14.56
CA GLY A 90 -4.83 6.93 -14.62
C GLY A 90 -5.73 7.52 -13.50
N ARG A 91 -6.18 6.68 -12.55
CA ARG A 91 -6.87 7.12 -11.34
C ARG A 91 -5.94 7.03 -10.15
N ASP A 92 -6.13 7.90 -9.17
CA ASP A 92 -5.27 7.95 -8.01
C ASP A 92 -6.00 7.76 -6.67
N VAL A 93 -5.29 7.16 -5.71
CA VAL A 93 -5.71 7.04 -4.33
C VAL A 93 -4.53 7.36 -3.42
N THR A 94 -4.77 8.20 -2.40
CA THR A 94 -3.76 8.60 -1.43
C THR A 94 -4.09 8.06 -0.06
N TYR A 95 -3.15 7.32 0.53
CA TYR A 95 -3.21 6.83 1.90
C TYR A 95 -2.29 7.64 2.79
N ALA A 96 -2.82 8.13 3.92
CA ALA A 96 -1.99 8.64 5.00
C ALA A 96 -1.46 7.45 5.80
N LEU A 97 -0.14 7.36 5.92
CA LEU A 97 0.58 6.34 6.67
C LEU A 97 1.11 6.97 7.95
N GLN A 98 0.77 6.37 9.08
CA GLN A 98 1.29 6.74 10.39
C GLN A 98 2.01 5.53 10.99
N THR A 99 3.30 5.70 11.30
CA THR A 99 4.09 4.66 11.97
C THR A 99 4.15 4.96 13.47
N GLY A 100 3.84 3.97 14.31
CA GLY A 100 3.95 4.09 15.76
C GLY A 100 5.42 4.22 16.18
N SER A 101 5.80 5.36 16.75
CA SER A 101 7.03 5.59 17.53
C SER A 101 8.33 5.06 16.93
N GLY A 102 8.93 5.80 15.98
CA GLY A 102 10.27 5.51 15.44
C GLY A 102 10.34 5.71 13.92
N SER A 103 11.55 5.94 13.39
CA SER A 103 11.82 6.12 11.95
C SER A 103 11.05 5.12 11.10
N ASN A 104 10.33 5.61 10.08
CA ASN A 104 9.51 4.79 9.20
C ASN A 104 10.36 3.69 8.52
N PRO A 105 10.12 2.39 8.80
CA PRO A 105 10.94 1.31 8.28
C PRO A 105 10.82 1.16 6.76
N PHE A 106 9.71 1.56 6.13
CA PHE A 106 9.47 1.42 4.69
C PHE A 106 10.38 2.29 3.81
N PHE A 107 10.99 3.33 4.41
CA PHE A 107 11.87 4.29 3.71
C PHE A 107 13.27 4.34 4.30
N LEU A 108 13.65 3.36 5.13
CA LEU A 108 15.05 3.14 5.43
C LEU A 108 15.75 2.65 4.15
N PRO A 109 16.86 3.29 3.70
CA PRO A 109 17.71 2.78 2.63
C PRO A 109 18.14 1.32 2.85
N ALA A 110 18.12 0.85 4.11
CA ALA A 110 18.41 -0.53 4.50
C ALA A 110 17.44 -1.58 3.91
N LEU A 111 16.18 -1.23 3.60
CA LEU A 111 15.24 -2.16 2.96
C LEU A 111 15.29 -2.14 1.43
N SER A 112 15.92 -1.12 0.82
CA SER A 112 16.22 -1.11 -0.63
C SER A 112 17.31 -2.13 -1.01
N GLY A 113 18.04 -2.68 -0.03
CA GLY A 113 19.18 -3.57 -0.23
C GLY A 113 19.00 -5.00 0.29
N PHE A 114 17.80 -5.38 0.73
CA PHE A 114 17.59 -6.73 1.27
C PHE A 114 17.50 -7.75 0.15
N SER A 115 18.67 -8.22 -0.30
CA SER A 115 18.80 -9.44 -1.10
C SER A 115 18.37 -10.62 -0.25
N CYS A 116 17.59 -11.55 -0.84
CA CYS A 116 17.35 -12.87 -0.28
C CYS A 116 18.66 -13.40 0.34
N PRO A 117 18.70 -13.83 1.61
CA PRO A 117 19.84 -14.57 2.12
C PRO A 117 19.97 -15.83 1.27
N LYS A 118 20.98 -15.88 0.40
CA LYS A 118 21.45 -17.12 -0.19
C LYS A 118 22.20 -17.87 0.92
N ALA A 119 21.53 -18.84 1.55
CA ALA A 119 22.06 -20.06 2.18
C ALA A 119 21.11 -20.49 3.31
N PHE A 120 20.85 -21.78 3.53
CA PHE A 120 21.76 -22.92 3.39
C PHE A 120 21.14 -24.11 2.64
#